data_AF-A0A7Y0ZN13-F1
#
_entry.id   AF-A0A7Y0ZN13-F1
#
_cell.length_a   1.000
_cell.length_b   1.000
_cell.length_c   1.000
_cell.angle_alpha   90.00
_cell.angle_beta   90.00
_cell.angle_gamma   90.00
#
_symmetry.space_group_name_H-M   'P 1'
#
loop_
_entity.id
_entity.type
_entity.pdbx_description
1 polymer ?
#
loop_
_entity_poly.entity_id
_entity_poly.type
_entity_poly.pdbx_seq_one_letter_code
_entity_poly.pdbx_strand_id
1 'polypeptide(L)'
;MALVRLANLNDYESVEVLGRTMFKITWCPTLCPGSPTDNPAEGLDLFNEYQCSVAAGLEHRAEPAEKLAVIVEWCLTTHCENRVTLAKELVRANRDGVRIGLDFNTNEYIEPAVGYRYELAFLNEQIQLLPAAQVMQLQNLVQVAQL
;
A
#
# COMPACT_ATOMS: atom_id res chain seq x y z
N MET A 1 0.17 16.65 -19.07
CA MET A 1 0.02 15.23 -19.46
C MET A 1 1.38 14.59 -19.29
N ALA A 2 1.50 13.59 -18.42
CA ALA A 2 2.75 12.87 -18.24
C ALA A 2 3.02 12.03 -19.50
N LEU A 3 4.24 12.11 -20.03
CA LEU A 3 4.64 11.29 -21.17
C LEU A 3 5.12 9.94 -20.63
N VAL A 4 4.39 8.88 -20.94
CA VAL A 4 4.66 7.52 -20.45
C VAL A 4 5.22 6.65 -21.56
N ARG A 5 6.03 5.65 -21.19
CA ARG A 5 6.55 4.65 -22.11
C ARG A 5 5.78 3.36 -21.93
N LEU A 6 5.17 2.84 -22.99
CA LEU A 6 4.61 1.49 -23.01
C LEU A 6 5.73 0.47 -23.17
N ALA A 7 5.58 -0.67 -22.50
CA ALA A 7 6.49 -1.80 -22.63
C ALA A 7 6.13 -2.68 -23.83
N ASN A 8 7.05 -3.55 -24.20
CA ASN A 8 6.84 -4.68 -25.09
C ASN A 8 7.42 -5.96 -24.46
N LEU A 9 7.11 -7.13 -25.02
CA LEU A 9 7.59 -8.42 -24.47
C LEU A 9 9.13 -8.53 -24.42
N ASN A 10 9.86 -7.88 -25.33
CA ASN A 10 11.32 -7.91 -25.35
C ASN A 10 11.94 -7.02 -24.28
N ASP A 11 11.16 -6.17 -23.62
CA ASP A 11 11.64 -5.33 -22.51
C ASP A 11 11.73 -6.13 -21.18
N TYR A 12 11.13 -7.32 -21.12
CA TYR A 12 11.16 -8.20 -19.96
C TYR A 12 12.43 -9.06 -19.94
N GLU A 13 13.14 -9.01 -18.81
CA GLU A 13 14.25 -9.89 -18.53
C GLU A 13 13.92 -10.82 -17.36
N SER A 14 14.34 -12.09 -17.47
CA SER A 14 14.23 -13.06 -16.38
C SER A 14 15.21 -12.71 -15.26
N VAL A 15 14.70 -12.62 -14.04
CA VAL A 15 15.45 -12.38 -12.81
C VAL A 15 15.09 -13.44 -11.80
N GLU A 16 16.11 -13.99 -11.16
CA GLU A 16 15.94 -14.93 -10.06
C GLU A 16 15.67 -14.16 -8.77
N VAL A 17 14.50 -14.35 -8.18
CA VAL A 17 14.09 -13.71 -6.93
C VAL A 17 13.64 -14.79 -5.96
N LEU A 18 14.34 -14.91 -4.83
CA LEU A 18 14.06 -15.91 -3.78
C LEU A 18 13.97 -17.36 -4.33
N GLY A 19 14.80 -17.70 -5.34
CA GLY A 19 14.83 -19.02 -5.98
C GLY A 19 13.70 -19.28 -6.99
N ARG A 20 12.98 -18.24 -7.42
CA ARG A 20 11.97 -18.31 -8.48
C ARG A 20 12.35 -17.41 -9.64
N THR A 21 12.14 -17.89 -10.86
CA THR A 21 12.31 -17.08 -12.07
C THR A 21 11.12 -16.15 -12.23
N MET A 22 11.32 -14.86 -12.00
CA MET A 22 10.36 -13.81 -12.33
C MET A 22 10.87 -13.01 -13.53
N PHE A 23 10.01 -12.18 -14.11
CA PHE A 23 10.35 -11.31 -15.24
C PHE A 23 10.12 -9.86 -14.85
N LYS A 24 11.06 -8.97 -15.15
CA LYS A 24 10.94 -7.53 -14.85
C LYS A 24 11.28 -6.69 -16.06
N ILE A 25 10.72 -5.48 -16.12
CA ILE A 25 11.05 -4.48 -17.13
C ILE A 25 12.33 -3.77 -16.72
N THR A 26 13.38 -3.90 -17.53
CA THR A 26 14.74 -3.43 -17.20
C THR A 26 14.86 -1.92 -17.02
N TRP A 27 14.15 -1.16 -17.85
CA TRP A 27 14.20 0.30 -17.85
C TRP A 27 13.28 0.93 -16.80
N CYS A 28 12.42 0.14 -16.14
CA CYS A 28 11.55 0.61 -15.06
C CYS A 28 12.10 0.11 -13.71
N PRO A 29 12.84 0.96 -12.96
CA PRO A 29 13.46 0.53 -11.70
C PRO A 29 12.46 0.39 -10.54
N THR A 30 11.24 0.92 -10.71
CA THR A 30 10.20 0.87 -9.69
C THR A 30 9.40 -0.42 -9.78
N LEU A 31 9.04 -0.97 -8.61
CA LEU A 31 8.03 -2.03 -8.54
C LEU A 31 6.70 -1.42 -9.01
N CYS A 32 6.18 -1.94 -10.10
CA CYS A 32 4.93 -1.49 -10.72
C CYS A 32 4.06 -2.72 -11.00
N PRO A 33 2.74 -2.55 -11.12
CA PRO A 33 1.87 -3.58 -11.68
C PRO A 33 2.47 -4.14 -12.98
N GLY A 34 2.59 -5.46 -13.05
CA GLY A 34 3.22 -6.18 -14.16
C GLY A 34 4.75 -6.35 -14.09
N SER A 35 5.46 -5.72 -13.15
CA SER A 35 6.92 -5.87 -13.01
C SER A 35 7.39 -5.79 -11.54
N PRO A 36 7.87 -6.90 -10.93
CA PRO A 36 8.09 -8.23 -11.52
C PRO A 36 6.80 -9.06 -11.68
N THR A 37 6.78 -9.97 -12.64
CA THR A 37 5.68 -10.91 -12.96
C THR A 37 6.19 -12.32 -13.21
N ASP A 38 5.36 -13.34 -13.00
CA ASP A 38 5.69 -14.72 -13.40
C ASP A 38 5.44 -14.96 -14.91
N ASN A 39 4.55 -14.18 -15.52
CA ASN A 39 4.19 -14.27 -16.94
C ASN A 39 4.38 -12.90 -17.63
N PRO A 40 5.37 -12.74 -18.53
CA PRO A 40 5.60 -11.50 -19.26
C PRO A 40 4.41 -10.98 -20.07
N ALA A 41 3.56 -11.86 -20.60
CA ALA A 41 2.40 -11.44 -21.40
C ALA A 41 1.32 -10.80 -20.52
N GLU A 42 0.98 -11.44 -19.40
CA GLU A 42 0.04 -10.87 -18.42
C GLU A 42 0.60 -9.62 -17.76
N GLY A 43 1.90 -9.62 -17.42
CA GLY A 43 2.54 -8.44 -16.84
C GLY A 43 2.61 -7.28 -17.83
N LEU A 44 2.77 -7.54 -19.13
CA LEU A 44 2.78 -6.50 -20.15
C LEU A 44 1.45 -5.75 -20.22
N ASP A 45 0.33 -6.47 -20.20
CA ASP A 45 -1.00 -5.87 -20.24
C ASP A 45 -1.23 -5.01 -18.99
N LEU A 46 -0.93 -5.55 -17.79
CA LEU A 46 -1.04 -4.83 -16.53
C LEU A 46 -0.15 -3.58 -16.49
N PHE A 47 1.09 -3.70 -16.98
CA PHE A 47 2.03 -2.58 -17.00
C PHE A 47 1.59 -1.49 -17.99
N ASN A 48 1.08 -1.85 -19.16
CA ASN A 48 0.63 -0.87 -20.15
C ASN A 48 -0.66 -0.18 -19.71
N GLU A 49 -1.60 -0.91 -19.09
CA GLU A 49 -2.79 -0.33 -18.47
C GLU A 49 -2.42 0.65 -17.33
N TYR A 50 -1.44 0.26 -16.51
CA TYR A 50 -0.83 1.11 -15.50
C TYR A 50 -0.25 2.40 -16.10
N GLN A 51 0.60 2.31 -17.12
CA GLN A 51 1.20 3.47 -17.79
C GLN A 51 0.13 4.39 -18.40
N CYS A 52 -0.92 3.82 -19.02
CA CYS A 52 -2.05 4.60 -19.52
C CYS A 52 -2.78 5.34 -18.40
N SER A 53 -2.97 4.72 -17.24
CA SER A 53 -3.59 5.33 -16.06
C SER A 53 -2.73 6.46 -15.49
N VAL A 54 -1.40 6.30 -15.48
CA VAL A 54 -0.44 7.37 -15.14
C VAL A 54 -0.52 8.54 -16.12
N ALA A 55 -0.56 8.28 -17.43
CA ALA A 55 -0.67 9.32 -18.45
C ALA A 55 -1.98 10.10 -18.37
N ALA A 56 -3.07 9.40 -18.04
CA ALA A 56 -4.39 9.97 -17.80
C ALA A 56 -4.47 10.77 -16.47
N GLY A 57 -3.43 10.70 -15.63
CA GLY A 57 -3.41 11.31 -14.30
C GLY A 57 -4.34 10.61 -13.29
N LEU A 58 -4.80 9.41 -13.62
CA LEU A 58 -5.65 8.57 -12.77
C LEU A 58 -4.82 7.85 -11.70
N GLU A 59 -3.56 7.58 -11.99
CA GLU A 59 -2.61 7.20 -10.97
C GLU A 59 -1.89 8.41 -10.39
N HIS A 60 -2.37 8.85 -9.23
CA HIS A 60 -1.47 9.50 -8.29
C HIS A 60 -0.60 8.38 -7.71
N ARG A 61 0.73 8.44 -7.91
CA ARG A 61 1.63 7.83 -6.91
C ARG A 61 1.40 8.62 -5.64
N ALA A 62 0.37 8.25 -4.90
CA ALA A 62 -0.02 8.94 -3.69
C ALA A 62 1.22 8.95 -2.81
N GLU A 63 1.65 10.14 -2.43
CA GLU A 63 2.79 10.29 -1.54
C GLU A 63 2.52 9.46 -0.28
N PRO A 64 3.55 8.91 0.39
CA PRO A 64 3.35 8.09 1.59
C PRO A 64 2.40 8.73 2.62
N ALA A 65 2.44 10.06 2.75
CA ALA A 65 1.54 10.81 3.62
C ALA A 65 0.07 10.78 3.16
N GLU A 66 -0.18 10.82 1.85
CA GLU A 66 -1.52 10.74 1.26
C GLU A 66 -2.09 9.33 1.39
N LYS A 67 -1.26 8.29 1.17
CA LYS A 67 -1.65 6.91 1.44
C LYS A 67 -2.08 6.72 2.89
N LEU A 68 -1.28 7.25 3.83
CA LEU A 68 -1.61 7.20 5.24
C LEU A 68 -2.91 7.96 5.54
N ALA A 69 -3.11 9.13 4.93
CA ALA A 69 -4.34 9.92 5.11
C ALA A 69 -5.58 9.13 4.69
N VAL A 70 -5.53 8.42 3.55
CA VAL A 70 -6.63 7.54 3.09
C VAL A 70 -6.92 6.44 4.11
N ILE A 71 -5.89 5.79 4.67
CA ILE A 71 -6.06 4.73 5.67
C ILE A 71 -6.67 5.29 6.96
N VAL A 72 -6.21 6.46 7.42
CA VAL A 72 -6.74 7.14 8.61
C VAL A 72 -8.21 7.53 8.38
N GLU A 73 -8.52 8.13 7.24
CA GLU A 73 -9.89 8.49 6.88
C GLU A 73 -10.80 7.26 6.82
N TRP A 74 -10.35 6.18 6.19
CA TRP A 74 -11.09 4.93 6.15
C TRP A 74 -11.37 4.38 7.54
N CYS A 75 -10.39 4.46 8.45
CA CYS A 75 -10.57 4.03 9.84
C CYS A 75 -11.66 4.85 10.55
N LEU A 76 -11.70 6.16 10.32
CA LEU A 76 -12.61 7.08 10.99
C LEU A 76 -14.04 7.05 10.42
N THR A 77 -14.20 6.74 9.14
CA THR A 77 -15.48 6.81 8.42
C THR A 77 -16.20 5.47 8.29
N THR A 78 -15.47 4.36 8.29
CA THR A 78 -16.04 3.02 8.13
C THR A 78 -16.56 2.47 9.47
N HIS A 79 -17.49 1.52 9.43
CA HIS A 79 -17.99 0.79 10.60
C HIS A 79 -17.75 -0.72 10.46
N CYS A 80 -16.54 -1.16 10.75
CA CYS A 80 -16.17 -2.58 10.80
C CYS A 80 -15.19 -2.85 11.96
N GLU A 81 -14.91 -4.12 12.26
CA GLU A 81 -13.95 -4.47 13.31
C GLU A 81 -12.50 -4.20 12.88
N ASN A 82 -12.18 -4.43 11.60
CA ASN A 82 -10.82 -4.24 11.07
C ASN A 82 -10.32 -2.79 11.20
N ARG A 83 -11.21 -1.80 11.16
CA ARG A 83 -10.85 -0.39 11.40
C ARG A 83 -10.31 -0.18 12.81
N VAL A 84 -10.85 -0.89 13.80
CA VAL A 84 -10.46 -0.74 15.20
C VAL A 84 -9.09 -1.36 15.39
N THR A 85 -8.84 -2.51 14.76
CA THR A 85 -7.53 -3.16 14.75
C THR A 85 -6.47 -2.27 14.10
N LEU A 86 -6.74 -1.71 12.92
CA LEU A 86 -5.83 -0.80 12.24
C LEU A 86 -5.60 0.50 13.03
N ALA A 87 -6.65 1.09 13.61
CA ALA A 87 -6.53 2.27 14.46
C ALA A 87 -5.68 1.99 15.72
N LYS A 88 -5.81 0.80 16.34
CA LYS A 88 -4.96 0.38 17.46
C LYS A 88 -3.50 0.33 17.06
N GLU A 89 -3.17 -0.25 15.92
CA GLU A 89 -1.78 -0.32 15.43
C GLU A 89 -1.23 1.07 15.12
N LEU A 90 -2.00 1.93 14.46
CA LEU A 90 -1.62 3.32 14.19
C LEU A 90 -1.31 4.11 15.47
N VAL A 91 -2.18 4.00 16.49
CA VAL A 91 -2.00 4.70 17.77
C VAL A 91 -0.78 4.17 18.50
N ARG A 92 -0.58 2.84 18.56
CA ARG A 92 0.61 2.23 19.18
C ARG A 92 1.89 2.62 18.45
N ALA A 93 1.86 2.63 17.13
CA ALA A 93 3.01 3.02 16.35
C ALA A 93 3.37 4.49 16.61
N ASN A 94 2.39 5.41 16.57
CA ASN A 94 2.64 6.82 16.83
C ASN A 94 3.06 7.13 18.28
N ARG A 95 2.40 6.54 19.29
CA ARG A 95 2.66 6.87 20.71
C ARG A 95 3.77 6.08 21.35
N ASP A 96 3.78 4.78 21.12
CA ASP A 96 4.69 3.85 21.77
C ASP A 96 5.97 3.64 20.93
N GLY A 97 6.02 4.20 19.71
CA GLY A 97 7.14 4.05 18.79
C GLY A 97 7.28 2.64 18.21
N VAL A 98 6.23 1.81 18.30
CA VAL A 98 6.25 0.43 17.80
C VAL A 98 6.25 0.44 16.28
N ARG A 99 7.20 -0.26 15.66
CA ARG A 99 7.23 -0.40 14.19
C ARG A 99 6.23 -1.45 13.75
N ILE A 100 5.43 -1.10 12.73
CA ILE A 100 4.52 -2.02 12.06
C ILE A 100 5.33 -2.81 11.04
N GLY A 101 5.36 -4.14 11.18
CA GLY A 101 6.01 -5.06 10.26
C GLY A 101 5.03 -5.72 9.28
N LEU A 102 5.59 -6.51 8.35
CA LEU A 102 4.83 -7.31 7.37
C LEU A 102 4.28 -8.62 7.96
N ASP A 103 4.70 -8.99 9.17
CA ASP A 103 4.23 -10.21 9.85
C ASP A 103 2.88 -9.95 10.53
N PHE A 104 1.81 -10.51 9.96
CA PHE A 104 0.46 -10.52 10.52
C PHE A 104 -0.37 -11.65 9.92
N ASN A 105 -1.44 -12.05 10.62
CA ASN A 105 -2.36 -13.06 10.13
C ASN A 105 -3.39 -12.42 9.17
N THR A 106 -3.22 -12.64 7.87
CA THR A 106 -4.12 -12.09 6.83
C THR A 106 -5.57 -12.54 7.01
N ASN A 107 -5.82 -13.71 7.59
CA ASN A 107 -7.18 -14.23 7.80
C ASN A 107 -8.00 -13.42 8.82
N GLU A 108 -7.36 -12.55 9.60
CA GLU A 108 -8.04 -11.65 10.54
C GLU A 108 -8.56 -10.38 9.85
N TYR A 109 -8.25 -10.19 8.57
CA TYR A 109 -8.58 -9.00 7.80
C TYR A 109 -9.45 -9.31 6.58
N ILE A 110 -10.43 -8.44 6.34
CA ILE A 110 -11.28 -8.47 5.14
C ILE A 110 -10.95 -7.25 4.29
N GLU A 111 -10.91 -7.40 2.96
CA GLU A 111 -10.67 -6.29 2.05
C GLU A 111 -11.66 -5.12 2.27
N PRO A 112 -11.22 -3.86 2.23
CA PRO A 112 -9.88 -3.39 1.84
C PRO A 112 -8.82 -3.38 2.97
N ALA A 113 -9.16 -3.88 4.16
CA ALA A 113 -8.31 -3.73 5.34
C ALA A 113 -7.00 -4.52 5.26
N VAL A 114 -6.98 -5.62 4.51
CA VAL A 114 -5.76 -6.39 4.24
C VAL A 114 -4.74 -5.52 3.50
N GLY A 115 -5.16 -4.88 2.40
CA GLY A 115 -4.31 -3.97 1.63
C GLY A 115 -3.78 -2.82 2.48
N TYR A 116 -4.65 -2.18 3.28
CA TYR A 116 -4.22 -1.13 4.19
C TYR A 116 -3.22 -1.61 5.23
N ARG A 117 -3.41 -2.82 5.78
CA ARG A 117 -2.48 -3.38 6.75
C ARG A 117 -1.07 -3.62 6.18
N TYR A 118 -0.97 -4.02 4.92
CA TYR A 118 0.31 -4.14 4.22
C TYR A 118 0.98 -2.78 4.01
N GLU A 119 0.22 -1.79 3.55
CA GLU A 119 0.73 -0.43 3.32
C GLU A 119 1.32 0.18 4.61
N LEU A 120 0.68 -0.02 5.78
CA LEU A 120 1.16 0.51 7.05
C LEU A 120 2.62 0.11 7.39
N ALA A 121 3.08 -1.06 6.95
CA ALA A 121 4.46 -1.49 7.19
C ALA A 121 5.50 -0.57 6.50
N PHE A 122 5.10 0.09 5.41
CA PHE A 122 5.93 1.03 4.64
C PHE A 122 5.73 2.49 5.06
N LEU A 123 4.72 2.78 5.89
CA LEU A 123 4.33 4.14 6.29
C LEU A 123 4.79 4.52 7.70
N ASN A 124 5.67 3.72 8.32
CA ASN A 124 6.14 3.93 9.71
C ASN A 124 6.64 5.35 9.98
N GLU A 125 7.36 5.96 9.04
CA GLU A 125 7.87 7.33 9.20
C GLU A 125 6.73 8.36 9.20
N GLN A 126 5.76 8.20 8.30
CA GLN A 126 4.61 9.08 8.19
C GLN A 126 3.67 8.91 9.39
N ILE A 127 3.58 7.70 9.95
CA ILE A 127 2.80 7.42 11.16
C ILE A 127 3.36 8.20 12.36
N GLN A 128 4.68 8.32 12.51
CA GLN A 128 5.29 9.15 13.56
C GLN A 128 4.94 10.64 13.41
N LEU A 129 4.73 11.10 12.19
CA LEU A 129 4.43 12.49 11.85
C LEU A 129 2.93 12.81 11.87
N LEU A 130 2.07 11.86 12.27
CA LEU A 130 0.63 12.08 12.33
C LEU A 130 0.27 13.25 13.28
N PRO A 131 -0.64 14.15 12.87
CA PRO A 131 -1.15 15.21 13.74
C PRO A 131 -1.80 14.65 15.00
N ALA A 132 -1.51 15.25 16.16
CA ALA A 132 -2.06 14.83 17.45
C ALA A 132 -3.60 14.74 17.46
N ALA A 133 -4.28 15.63 16.72
CA ALA A 133 -5.74 15.60 16.58
C ALA A 133 -6.25 14.30 15.94
N GLN A 134 -5.60 13.81 14.88
CA GLN A 134 -5.97 12.55 14.24
C GLN A 134 -5.67 11.35 15.15
N VAL A 135 -4.53 11.37 15.85
CA VAL A 135 -4.18 10.33 16.81
C VAL A 135 -5.21 10.24 17.94
N MET A 136 -5.70 11.38 18.43
CA MET A 136 -6.77 11.41 19.44
C MET A 136 -8.09 10.86 18.90
N GLN A 137 -8.48 11.17 17.66
CA GLN A 137 -9.69 10.62 17.05
C GLN A 137 -9.60 9.09 16.91
N LEU A 138 -8.46 8.57 16.45
CA LEU A 138 -8.20 7.14 16.38
C LEU A 138 -8.23 6.50 17.78
N GLN A 139 -7.65 7.14 18.78
CA GLN A 139 -7.68 6.64 20.16
C GLN A 139 -9.11 6.57 20.72
N ASN A 140 -9.93 7.59 20.48
CA ASN A 140 -11.32 7.58 20.93
C ASN A 140 -12.10 6.44 20.26
N LEU A 141 -11.86 6.20 18.97
CA LEU A 141 -12.44 5.05 18.25
C LEU A 141 -12.04 3.73 18.90
N VAL A 142 -10.77 3.55 19.27
CA VAL A 142 -10.29 2.35 19.96
C VAL A 142 -10.99 2.15 21.31
N GLN A 143 -11.16 3.22 22.09
CA GLN A 143 -11.76 3.17 23.42
C GLN A 143 -13.26 2.87 23.37
N VAL A 144 -13.99 3.48 22.44
CA VAL A 144 -15.43 3.25 22.27
C VAL A 144 -15.73 1.81 21.87
N ALA A 145 -14.88 1.18 21.06
CA ALA A 145 -15.05 -0.21 20.66
C ALA A 145 -14.67 -1.24 21.75
N GLN A 146 -14.13 -0.79 22.89
CA GLN A 146 -13.80 -1.63 24.05
C GLN A 146 -14.88 -1.61 25.14
N LEU A 147 -15.89 -0.73 25.00
CA LEU A 147 -17.06 -0.63 25.86
C LEU A 147 -18.20 -1.50 25.33
#